data_AF-A0A915UT36-F1
#
_entry.id   AF-A0A915UT36-F1
#
_cell.length_a   1.000
_cell.length_b   1.000
_cell.length_c   1.000
_cell.angle_alpha   90.00
_cell.angle_beta   90.00
_cell.angle_gamma   90.00
#
_symmetry.space_group_name_H-M   'P 1'
#
loop_
_entity.id
_entity.type
_entity.pdbx_description
1 polymer ?
#
loop_
_entity_poly.entity_id
_entity_poly.type
_entity_poly.pdbx_seq_one_letter_code
_entity_poly.pdbx_strand_id
1 'polypeptide(L)'
;MVLPDVFEERYEELLEEVKREQGTPYLSVLERKALREGWEKGVQDGLLQGREQGLQDGLIRLLQTLYGEIPESLEVQLRAIRDTETLKALYSLAVAAGSLENFAQQLGQSQQG
;
A
#
# COMPACT_ATOMS: atom_id res chain seq x y z
N MET A 1 18.09 4.09 12.68
CA MET A 1 19.42 3.56 12.30
C MET A 1 19.24 2.06 12.15
N VAL A 2 19.62 1.49 11.00
CA VAL A 2 19.58 0.04 10.74
C VAL A 2 20.94 -0.52 11.16
N LEU A 3 20.96 -1.63 11.90
CA LEU A 3 22.19 -2.29 12.31
C LEU A 3 22.76 -3.03 11.08
N PRO A 4 24.06 -2.90 10.75
CA PRO A 4 24.64 -3.65 9.63
C PRO A 4 24.61 -5.17 9.87
N ASP A 5 24.39 -5.96 8.82
CA ASP A 5 24.15 -7.42 8.87
C ASP A 5 25.14 -8.21 9.76
N VAL A 6 26.43 -7.84 9.71
CA VAL A 6 27.52 -8.48 10.49
C VAL A 6 27.33 -8.34 12.01
N PHE A 7 26.63 -7.29 12.45
CA PHE A 7 26.33 -7.07 13.86
C PHE A 7 25.01 -7.72 14.29
N GLU A 8 24.17 -8.13 13.34
CA GLU A 8 22.87 -8.76 13.58
C GLU A 8 23.06 -10.21 14.03
N GLU A 9 23.88 -11.00 13.31
CA GLU A 9 24.23 -12.38 13.69
C GLU A 9 24.84 -12.45 15.11
N ARG A 10 25.79 -11.56 15.41
CA ARG A 10 26.44 -11.51 16.73
C ARG A 10 25.49 -11.08 17.85
N TYR A 11 24.48 -10.28 17.55
CA TYR A 11 23.45 -9.90 18.50
C TYR A 11 22.47 -11.06 18.77
N GLU A 12 22.12 -11.84 17.74
CA GLU A 12 21.31 -13.05 17.89
C GLU A 12 22.02 -14.11 18.75
N GLU A 13 23.31 -14.35 18.52
CA GLU A 13 24.13 -15.26 19.33
C GLU A 13 24.13 -14.86 20.82
N LEU A 14 24.35 -13.58 21.11
CA LEU A 14 24.31 -13.03 22.47
C LEU A 14 22.93 -13.19 23.12
N LEU A 15 21.85 -12.98 22.37
CA LEU A 15 20.49 -13.18 22.87
C LEU A 15 20.21 -14.65 23.19
N GLU A 16 20.67 -15.58 22.36
CA GLU A 16 20.53 -17.01 22.63
C GLU A 16 21.30 -17.44 23.87
N GLU A 17 22.54 -16.96 24.05
CA GLU A 17 23.33 -17.23 25.24
C GLU A 17 22.61 -16.72 26.51
N VAL A 18 22.15 -15.48 26.52
CA VAL A 18 21.41 -14.91 27.66
C VAL A 18 20.11 -15.69 27.94
N LYS A 19 19.38 -16.14 26.92
CA LYS A 19 18.17 -16.96 27.08
C LYS A 19 18.49 -18.33 27.68
N ARG A 20 19.59 -18.97 27.24
CA ARG A 20 20.09 -20.25 27.79
C ARG A 20 20.53 -20.09 29.24
N GLU A 21 21.29 -19.04 29.56
CA GLU A 21 21.78 -18.78 30.92
C GLU A 21 20.65 -18.45 31.90
N GLN A 22 19.67 -17.65 31.48
CA GLN A 22 18.53 -17.30 32.32
C GLN A 22 17.44 -18.38 32.35
N GLY A 23 17.56 -19.43 31.53
CA GLY A 23 16.58 -20.51 31.44
C GLY A 23 15.18 -20.05 31.02
N THR A 24 15.08 -18.90 30.34
CA THR A 24 13.78 -18.33 29.94
C THR A 24 13.55 -18.52 28.44
N PRO A 25 12.45 -19.20 28.05
CA PRO A 25 12.05 -19.31 26.64
C PRO A 25 11.32 -18.06 26.14
N TYR A 26 11.22 -17.02 26.96
CA TYR A 26 10.39 -15.84 26.69
C TYR A 26 11.15 -14.79 25.89
N LEU A 27 10.42 -14.11 25.00
CA LEU A 27 10.89 -12.89 24.34
C LEU A 27 11.32 -11.86 25.38
N SER A 28 12.44 -11.19 25.17
CA SER A 28 12.87 -10.07 25.98
C SER A 28 11.89 -8.90 25.83
N VAL A 29 11.91 -7.94 26.76
CA VAL A 29 11.09 -6.71 26.64
C VAL A 29 11.37 -5.98 25.33
N LEU A 30 12.62 -5.98 24.89
CA LEU A 30 13.04 -5.35 23.64
C LEU A 30 12.48 -6.09 22.42
N GLU A 31 12.57 -7.42 22.39
CA GLU A 31 12.03 -8.22 21.28
C GLU A 31 10.50 -8.11 21.19
N ARG A 32 9.79 -8.13 22.33
CA ARG A 32 8.34 -7.89 22.37
C ARG A 32 7.97 -6.51 21.83
N LYS A 33 8.78 -5.50 22.14
CA LYS A 33 8.57 -4.14 21.64
C LYS A 33 8.80 -4.07 20.14
N ALA A 34 9.90 -4.65 19.64
CA ALA A 34 10.20 -4.70 18.22
C ALA A 34 9.12 -5.43 17.40
N LEU A 35 8.63 -6.59 17.90
CA LEU A 35 7.53 -7.32 17.27
C LEU A 35 6.25 -6.50 17.23
N ARG A 36 5.91 -5.78 18.31
CA ARG A 36 4.72 -4.92 18.36
C ARG A 36 4.83 -3.78 17.35
N GLU A 37 5.97 -3.08 17.33
CA GLU A 37 6.20 -1.97 16.39
C GLU A 37 6.19 -2.45 14.93
N GLY A 38 6.79 -3.62 14.66
CA GLY A 38 6.77 -4.23 13.33
C GLY A 38 5.36 -4.61 12.88
N TRP A 39 4.56 -5.19 13.78
CA TRP A 39 3.17 -5.51 13.50
C TRP A 39 2.34 -4.23 13.26
N GLU A 40 2.42 -3.24 14.15
CA GLU A 40 1.68 -1.99 14.02
C GLU A 40 1.98 -1.29 12.68
N LYS A 41 3.25 -1.22 12.27
CA LYS A 41 3.65 -0.69 10.96
C LYS A 41 3.11 -1.53 9.81
N GLY A 42 3.28 -2.86 9.87
CA GLY A 42 2.82 -3.75 8.80
C GLY A 42 1.31 -3.70 8.59
N VAL A 43 0.52 -3.61 9.66
CA VAL A 43 -0.94 -3.44 9.57
C VAL A 43 -1.30 -2.07 9.02
N GLN A 44 -0.63 -1.01 9.45
CA GLN A 44 -0.90 0.34 8.97
C GLN A 44 -0.58 0.47 7.47
N ASP A 45 0.59 0.01 7.04
CA ASP A 45 1.02 0.05 5.65
C ASP A 45 0.12 -0.82 4.78
N GLY A 46 -0.21 -2.03 5.24
CA GLY A 46 -1.11 -2.94 4.53
C GLY A 46 -2.53 -2.37 4.38
N LEU A 47 -3.05 -1.67 5.39
CA LEU A 47 -4.36 -1.04 5.32
C LEU A 47 -4.37 0.13 4.32
N LEU A 48 -3.31 0.94 4.29
CA LEU A 48 -3.16 2.04 3.34
C LEU A 48 -3.08 1.52 1.90
N GLN A 49 -2.20 0.56 1.65
CA GLN A 49 -2.04 -0.07 0.33
C GLN A 49 -3.33 -0.75 -0.12
N GLY A 50 -4.00 -1.50 0.76
CA GLY A 50 -5.26 -2.17 0.43
C GLY A 50 -6.39 -1.19 0.13
N ARG A 51 -6.42 -0.03 0.80
CA ARG A 51 -7.39 1.04 0.52
C ARG A 51 -7.13 1.67 -0.85
N GLU A 52 -5.88 1.98 -1.18
CA GLU A 52 -5.50 2.52 -2.49
C GLU A 52 -5.85 1.55 -3.62
N GLN A 53 -5.43 0.29 -3.50
CA GLN A 53 -5.73 -0.76 -4.47
C GLN A 53 -7.25 -0.97 -4.63
N GLY A 54 -7.99 -1.02 -3.52
CA GLY A 54 -9.44 -1.19 -3.56
C GLY A 54 -10.17 -0.05 -4.27
N LEU A 55 -9.68 1.19 -4.11
CA LEU A 55 -10.24 2.34 -4.83
C LEU A 55 -9.91 2.31 -6.32
N GLN A 56 -8.69 1.93 -6.69
CA GLN A 56 -8.28 1.78 -8.08
C GLN A 56 -9.09 0.68 -8.79
N ASP A 57 -9.15 -0.52 -8.20
CA ASP A 57 -9.87 -1.66 -8.76
C ASP A 57 -11.38 -1.38 -8.86
N GLY A 58 -11.95 -0.70 -7.85
CA GLY A 58 -13.34 -0.27 -7.89
C GLY A 58 -13.63 0.74 -9.00
N LEU A 59 -12.70 1.65 -9.28
CA LEU A 59 -12.86 2.67 -10.31
C LEU A 59 -12.77 2.06 -11.71
N ILE A 60 -11.80 1.15 -11.90
CA ILE A 60 -11.66 0.37 -13.13
C ILE A 60 -12.95 -0.42 -13.37
N ARG A 61 -13.47 -1.11 -12.35
CA ARG A 61 -14.71 -1.89 -12.47
C ARG A 61 -15.94 -1.01 -12.74
N LEU A 62 -15.99 0.19 -12.14
CA LEU A 62 -17.05 1.16 -12.42
C LEU A 62 -17.01 1.60 -13.90
N LEU A 63 -15.83 2.00 -14.38
CA LEU A 63 -15.64 2.39 -15.78
C LEU A 63 -15.97 1.23 -16.73
N GLN A 64 -15.64 -0.01 -16.37
CA GLN A 64 -15.99 -1.19 -17.16
C GLN A 64 -17.50 -1.39 -17.23
N THR A 65 -18.20 -1.11 -16.13
CA THR A 65 -19.66 -1.22 -16.05
C THR A 65 -20.37 -0.11 -16.83
N LEU A 66 -19.83 1.12 -16.80
CA LEU A 66 -20.42 2.27 -17.48
C LEU A 66 -20.15 2.27 -18.99
N TYR A 67 -18.93 1.89 -19.40
CA TYR A 67 -18.44 2.13 -20.75
C TYR A 67 -17.95 0.87 -21.48
N GLY A 68 -17.92 -0.29 -20.82
CA GLY A 68 -17.49 -1.56 -21.42
C GLY A 68 -15.98 -1.79 -21.31
N GLU A 69 -15.36 -2.33 -22.35
CA GLU A 69 -13.92 -2.63 -22.31
C GLU A 69 -13.08 -1.36 -22.17
N ILE A 70 -12.17 -1.37 -21.20
CA ILE A 70 -11.25 -0.26 -20.94
C ILE A 70 -9.90 -0.58 -21.60
N PRO A 71 -9.27 0.38 -22.30
CA PRO A 71 -7.92 0.21 -22.81
C PRO A 71 -6.91 -0.03 -21.68
N GLU A 72 -6.00 -0.99 -21.87
CA GLU A 72 -4.93 -1.31 -20.90
C GLU A 72 -4.09 -0.07 -20.53
N SER A 73 -3.88 0.83 -21.48
CA SER A 73 -3.16 2.10 -21.25
C SER A 73 -3.83 3.02 -20.23
N LEU A 74 -5.17 2.99 -20.12
CA LEU A 74 -5.92 3.76 -19.13
C LEU A 74 -5.87 3.06 -17.77
N GLU A 75 -5.93 1.73 -17.74
CA GLU A 75 -5.82 0.95 -16.51
C GLU A 75 -4.47 1.19 -15.82
N VAL A 76 -3.38 1.16 -16.59
CA VAL A 76 -2.02 1.46 -16.09
C VAL A 76 -1.94 2.87 -15.51
N GLN A 77 -2.55 3.86 -16.16
CA GLN A 77 -2.59 5.24 -15.65
C GLN A 77 -3.35 5.34 -14.33
N LEU A 78 -4.52 4.70 -14.22
CA LEU A 78 -5.31 4.70 -12.98
C LEU A 78 -4.58 4.02 -11.82
N ARG A 79 -3.86 2.92 -12.08
CA ARG A 79 -3.04 2.23 -11.07
C ARG A 79 -1.81 3.02 -10.64
N ALA A 80 -1.32 3.94 -11.47
CA ALA A 80 -0.22 4.83 -11.11
C ALA A 80 -0.64 5.91 -10.09
N ILE A 81 -1.94 6.23 -9.99
CA ILE A 81 -2.47 7.23 -9.06
C ILE A 81 -2.59 6.63 -7.67
N ARG A 82 -1.72 7.06 -6.74
CA ARG A 82 -1.76 6.63 -5.33
C ARG A 82 -2.56 7.57 -4.42
N ASP A 83 -2.91 8.76 -4.91
CA ASP A 83 -3.64 9.72 -4.10
C ASP A 83 -5.12 9.33 -3.97
N THR A 84 -5.53 9.02 -2.75
CA THR A 84 -6.88 8.56 -2.42
C THR A 84 -7.95 9.61 -2.75
N GLU A 85 -7.67 10.90 -2.53
CA GLU A 85 -8.65 11.97 -2.78
C GLU A 85 -8.85 12.18 -4.29
N THR A 86 -7.76 12.11 -5.06
CA THR A 86 -7.81 12.11 -6.53
C THR A 86 -8.61 10.92 -7.04
N LEU A 87 -8.35 9.70 -6.53
CA LEU A 87 -9.13 8.51 -6.90
C LEU A 87 -10.62 8.71 -6.63
N LYS A 88 -11.02 9.24 -5.48
CA LYS A 88 -12.44 9.55 -5.18
C LYS A 88 -13.03 10.58 -6.13
N ALA A 89 -12.30 11.65 -6.47
CA ALA A 89 -12.77 12.65 -7.42
C ALA A 89 -13.01 12.02 -8.81
N LEU A 90 -12.17 11.06 -9.21
CA LEU A 90 -12.32 10.33 -10.46
C LEU A 90 -13.58 9.46 -10.52
N TYR A 91 -14.14 8.99 -9.40
CA TYR A 91 -15.45 8.31 -9.40
C TYR A 91 -16.56 9.25 -9.88
N SER A 92 -16.59 10.47 -9.36
CA SER A 92 -17.57 11.48 -9.77
C SER A 92 -17.36 11.86 -11.25
N LEU A 93 -16.11 11.99 -11.67
CA LEU A 93 -15.74 12.27 -13.07
C LEU A 93 -16.18 11.13 -14.00
N ALA A 94 -15.97 9.87 -13.59
CA ALA A 94 -16.34 8.68 -14.34
C ALA A 94 -17.84 8.64 -14.62
N VAL A 95 -18.68 9.03 -13.67
CA VAL A 95 -20.13 9.11 -13.87
C VAL A 95 -20.53 10.30 -14.75
N ALA A 96 -19.86 11.45 -14.60
CA ALA A 96 -20.19 12.68 -15.33
C ALA A 96 -19.70 12.70 -16.79
N ALA A 97 -18.62 11.98 -17.11
CA ALA A 97 -17.96 12.05 -18.42
C ALA A 97 -18.83 11.54 -19.59
N GLY A 98 -19.76 10.62 -19.35
CA GLY A 98 -20.67 10.05 -20.35
C GLY A 98 -20.00 9.15 -21.41
N SER A 99 -18.67 9.10 -21.49
CA SER A 99 -17.89 8.18 -22.32
C SER A 99 -16.47 7.99 -21.79
N LEU A 100 -15.82 6.89 -22.17
CA LEU A 100 -14.40 6.64 -21.88
C LEU A 100 -13.47 7.71 -22.46
N GLU A 101 -13.80 8.23 -23.62
CA GLU A 101 -12.97 9.19 -24.35
C GLU A 101 -12.97 10.56 -23.68
N ASN A 102 -14.15 11.03 -23.24
CA ASN A 102 -14.28 12.24 -22.43
C ASN A 102 -13.57 12.09 -21.08
N PHE A 103 -13.69 10.94 -20.44
CA PHE A 103 -13.01 10.66 -19.17
C PHE A 103 -11.49 10.72 -19.35
N ALA A 104 -10.94 10.08 -20.38
CA ALA A 104 -9.51 10.08 -20.66
C ALA A 104 -8.98 11.49 -20.97
N GLN A 105 -9.74 12.31 -21.72
CA GLN A 105 -9.38 13.70 -21.96
C GLN A 105 -9.36 14.53 -20.67
N GLN A 106 -10.36 14.38 -19.81
CA GLN A 106 -10.42 15.12 -18.54
C GLN A 106 -9.32 14.66 -17.58
N LEU A 107 -9.00 13.37 -17.54
CA LEU A 107 -7.89 12.83 -16.78
C LEU A 107 -6.54 13.43 -17.22
N GLY A 108 -6.32 13.59 -18.54
CA GLY A 108 -5.13 14.22 -19.08
C GLY A 108 -5.00 15.71 -18.74
N GLN A 109 -6.13 16.43 -18.63
CA GLN A 109 -6.15 17.84 -18.23
C GLN A 109 -5.89 18.02 -16.73
N SER A 110 -6.43 17.13 -15.88
CA SER A 110 -6.20 17.16 -14.43
C SER A 110 -4.78 16.78 -14.01
N GLN A 111 -3.97 16.19 -14.90
CA GLN A 111 -2.56 15.85 -14.65
C GLN A 111 -1.56 16.90 -15.14
N GLN A 112 -2.00 17.96 -15.84
CA GLN A 112 -1.14 19.02 -16.40
C GLN A 112 -1.18 20.36 -15.64
N GLY A 113 -1.87 20.42 -14.49
CA GLY A 113 -1.88 21.57 -13.58
C GLY A 113 -1.32 21.21 -12.23
#